data_AF-A0A2W2CXT4-F1
#
_entry.id   AF-A0A2W2CXT4-F1
#
_cell.length_a   1.000
_cell.length_b   1.000
_cell.length_c   1.000
_cell.angle_alpha   90.00
_cell.angle_beta   90.00
_cell.angle_gamma   90.00
#
_symmetry.space_group_name_H-M   'P 1'
#
loop_
_entity.id
_entity.type
_entity.pdbx_description
1 polymer ?
#
loop_
_entity_poly.entity_id
_entity_poly.type
_entity_poly.pdbx_seq_one_letter_code
_entity_poly.pdbx_strand_id
1 'polypeptide(L)'
;MPVLPSFTLTYQWVRELRRWHSGVLVAVHLRLPDDQPVTVGRYGAPPRQVTAAQAVAVVRELDDPRGYEVFVPRAITTAEVRQVRDIPQGVGWRYLPAAHGRRPCPCPACLPRGAYKVARLRRRFPYDAPPRPKSELMTWLRTATTADEIIDVLYELGRGRRGGAEELAYLADHPDPDVRDTLESILRAYRGRNARRLRERLAASDSPASDLDSH
;
A
#
# COMPACT_ATOMS: atom_id res chain seq x y z
N MET A 1 9.46 -11.58 7.39
CA MET A 1 10.37 -11.86 6.26
C MET A 1 11.20 -13.08 6.59
N PRO A 2 11.31 -14.10 5.73
CA PRO A 2 12.26 -15.20 5.95
C PRO A 2 13.69 -14.67 5.99
N VAL A 3 14.57 -15.34 6.73
CA VAL A 3 16.00 -15.03 6.70
C VAL A 3 16.55 -15.45 5.34
N LEU A 4 16.96 -14.48 4.53
CA LEU A 4 17.50 -14.66 3.19
C LEU A 4 19.03 -14.52 3.19
N PRO A 5 19.73 -15.03 2.16
CA PRO A 5 21.17 -14.78 2.00
C PRO A 5 21.51 -13.28 1.92
N SER A 6 20.61 -12.46 1.38
CA SER A 6 20.78 -11.01 1.33
C SER A 6 20.33 -10.37 2.65
N PHE A 7 21.29 -9.73 3.33
CA PHE A 7 21.06 -8.95 4.54
C PHE A 7 20.02 -7.85 4.30
N THR A 8 20.18 -7.08 3.22
CA THR A 8 19.29 -5.95 2.90
C THR A 8 17.87 -6.40 2.63
N LEU A 9 17.66 -7.55 1.98
CA LEU A 9 16.33 -8.09 1.72
C LEU A 9 15.68 -8.69 2.97
N THR A 10 16.46 -9.32 3.85
CA THR A 10 15.98 -9.82 5.14
C THR A 10 15.45 -8.67 6.02
N TYR A 11 16.20 -7.57 6.08
CA TYR A 11 15.90 -6.42 6.94
C TYR A 11 15.37 -5.20 6.16
N GLN A 12 14.73 -5.44 5.02
CA GLN A 12 14.33 -4.38 4.08
C GLN A 12 13.33 -3.35 4.65
N TRP A 13 12.65 -3.69 5.73
CA TRP A 13 11.58 -2.91 6.34
C TRP A 13 12.04 -1.94 7.44
N VAL A 14 13.29 -2.05 7.91
CA VAL A 14 13.78 -1.32 9.10
C VAL A 14 13.58 0.18 8.97
N ARG A 15 14.00 0.74 7.84
CA ARG A 15 13.94 2.18 7.60
C ARG A 15 12.51 2.71 7.45
N GLU A 16 11.58 1.90 6.95
CA GLU A 16 10.16 2.27 6.88
C GLU A 16 9.49 2.13 8.26
N LEU A 17 9.72 1.05 8.99
CA LEU A 17 9.16 0.85 10.33
C LEU A 17 9.62 1.92 11.33
N ARG A 18 10.88 2.34 11.24
CA ARG A 18 11.45 3.41 12.08
C ARG A 18 10.78 4.76 11.86
N ARG A 19 10.10 4.96 10.74
CA ARG A 19 9.36 6.20 10.49
C ARG A 19 8.22 6.41 11.50
N TRP A 20 7.64 5.31 11.95
CA TRP A 20 6.49 5.28 12.84
C TRP A 20 6.89 4.95 14.28
N HIS A 21 8.18 4.73 14.55
CA HIS A 21 8.73 4.40 15.86
C HIS A 21 9.88 5.35 16.23
N SER A 22 9.81 5.96 17.42
CA SER A 22 10.85 6.89 17.92
C SER A 22 12.12 6.19 18.45
N GLY A 23 12.08 4.87 18.66
CA GLY A 23 13.17 4.07 19.23
C GLY A 23 14.08 3.37 18.23
N VAL A 24 15.04 2.61 18.76
CA VAL A 24 15.90 1.69 17.99
C VAL A 24 15.13 0.40 17.74
N LEU A 25 15.17 -0.09 16.50
CA LEU A 25 14.58 -1.38 16.15
C LEU A 25 15.62 -2.49 16.26
N VAL A 26 15.21 -3.64 16.77
CA VAL A 26 15.98 -4.89 16.75
C VAL A 26 15.30 -5.91 15.86
N ALA A 27 16.07 -6.82 15.27
CA ALA A 27 15.50 -7.96 14.56
C ALA A 27 15.34 -9.12 15.52
N VAL A 28 14.15 -9.72 15.52
CA VAL A 28 13.87 -10.97 16.25
C VAL A 28 13.71 -12.07 15.21
N HIS A 29 14.63 -13.04 15.23
CA HIS A 29 14.54 -14.23 14.39
C HIS A 29 13.70 -15.29 15.11
N LEU A 30 12.67 -15.76 14.43
CA LEU A 30 11.73 -16.75 14.95
C LEU A 30 11.95 -18.09 14.26
N ARG A 31 11.69 -19.18 14.98
CA ARG A 31 11.48 -20.50 14.38
C ARG A 31 10.02 -20.86 14.51
N LEU A 32 9.35 -20.94 13.38
CA LEU A 32 7.97 -21.39 13.27
C LEU A 32 7.94 -22.84 12.78
N PRO A 33 6.92 -23.63 13.15
CA PRO A 33 6.61 -24.89 12.48
C PRO A 33 6.35 -24.67 10.98
N ASP A 34 6.71 -25.64 10.15
CA ASP A 34 6.58 -25.54 8.69
C ASP A 34 5.12 -25.37 8.25
N ASP A 35 4.19 -25.99 8.97
CA ASP A 35 2.74 -25.99 8.77
C ASP A 35 2.04 -24.77 9.38
N GLN A 36 2.76 -23.88 10.08
CA GLN A 36 2.19 -22.70 10.72
C GLN A 36 1.41 -21.85 9.68
N PRO A 37 0.11 -21.60 9.87
CA PRO A 37 -0.63 -20.69 9.02
C PRO A 37 -0.07 -19.27 9.10
N VAL A 38 0.18 -18.67 7.94
CA VAL A 38 0.66 -17.29 7.75
C VAL A 38 -0.04 -16.66 6.56
N THR A 39 0.04 -15.35 6.44
CA THR A 39 -0.25 -14.66 5.17
C THR A 39 1.05 -14.18 4.54
N VAL A 40 1.16 -14.30 3.22
CA VAL A 40 2.29 -13.77 2.44
C VAL A 40 1.76 -12.90 1.31
N GLY A 41 2.40 -11.76 1.09
CA GLY A 41 2.01 -10.82 0.05
C GLY A 41 3.10 -9.81 -0.24
N ARG A 42 2.94 -9.09 -1.34
CA ARG A 42 3.71 -7.89 -1.61
C ARG A 42 2.97 -6.70 -1.01
N TYR A 43 3.72 -5.74 -0.47
CA TYR A 43 3.19 -4.50 0.06
C TYR A 43 2.21 -3.84 -0.92
N GLY A 44 1.01 -3.54 -0.42
CA GLY A 44 -0.07 -2.92 -1.20
C GLY A 44 -0.83 -3.89 -2.10
N ALA A 45 -0.52 -5.19 -2.10
CA ALA A 45 -1.26 -6.20 -2.84
C ALA A 45 -2.05 -7.12 -1.88
N PRO A 46 -3.17 -7.71 -2.34
CA PRO A 46 -3.91 -8.70 -1.56
C PRO A 46 -2.99 -9.86 -1.10
N PRO A 47 -2.87 -10.11 0.22
CA PRO A 47 -2.07 -11.22 0.71
C PRO A 47 -2.84 -12.53 0.57
N ARG A 48 -2.10 -13.64 0.43
CA ARG A 48 -2.67 -15.00 0.39
C ARG A 48 -2.31 -15.79 1.64
N GLN A 49 -3.23 -16.63 2.11
CA GLN A 49 -2.98 -17.56 3.21
C GLN A 49 -2.20 -18.77 2.73
N VAL A 50 -1.14 -19.12 3.47
CA VAL A 50 -0.25 -20.26 3.19
C VAL A 50 0.35 -20.77 4.50
N THR A 51 1.10 -21.86 4.42
CA THR A 51 1.97 -22.31 5.51
C THR A 51 3.31 -21.53 5.55
N ALA A 52 4.00 -21.54 6.68
CA ALA A 52 5.28 -20.87 6.83
C ALA A 52 6.34 -21.38 5.83
N ALA A 53 6.39 -22.70 5.60
CA ALA A 53 7.29 -23.30 4.61
C ALA A 53 6.96 -22.80 3.18
N GLN A 54 5.68 -22.74 2.81
CA GLN A 54 5.25 -22.21 1.51
C GLN A 54 5.56 -20.73 1.35
N ALA A 55 5.41 -19.92 2.42
CA ALA A 55 5.80 -18.51 2.39
C ALA A 55 7.31 -18.33 2.15
N VAL A 56 8.15 -19.16 2.78
CA VAL A 56 9.60 -19.17 2.55
C VAL A 56 9.92 -19.53 1.11
N ALA A 57 9.32 -20.60 0.57
CA ALA A 57 9.54 -21.04 -0.81
C ALA A 57 9.21 -19.92 -1.80
N VAL A 58 8.01 -19.33 -1.68
CA VAL A 58 7.58 -18.26 -2.57
C VAL A 58 8.50 -17.05 -2.51
N VAL A 59 8.92 -16.62 -1.33
CA VAL A 59 9.81 -15.45 -1.24
C VAL A 59 11.20 -15.74 -1.81
N ARG A 60 11.69 -16.98 -1.70
CA ARG A 60 13.00 -17.39 -2.23
C ARG A 60 13.02 -17.54 -3.75
N GLU A 61 11.90 -17.91 -4.35
CA GLU A 61 11.77 -18.11 -5.80
C GLU A 61 11.57 -16.80 -6.58
N LEU A 62 11.32 -15.68 -5.90
CA LEU A 62 11.18 -14.38 -6.55
C LEU A 62 12.53 -13.83 -7.04
N ASP A 63 12.54 -13.35 -8.28
CA ASP A 63 13.66 -12.56 -8.82
C ASP A 63 13.91 -11.28 -7.99
N ASP A 64 12.83 -10.65 -7.50
CA ASP A 64 12.90 -9.47 -6.64
C ASP A 64 11.93 -9.57 -5.44
N PRO A 65 12.40 -9.99 -4.25
CA PRO A 65 11.56 -10.10 -3.06
C PRO A 65 11.36 -8.76 -2.34
N ARG A 66 11.71 -7.61 -2.95
CA ARG A 66 11.50 -6.30 -2.33
C ARG A 66 10.00 -6.01 -2.16
N GLY A 67 9.65 -5.60 -0.96
CA GLY A 67 8.27 -5.31 -0.56
C GLY A 67 7.47 -6.53 -0.13
N TYR A 68 8.03 -7.74 -0.16
CA TYR A 68 7.33 -8.89 0.39
C TYR A 68 7.29 -8.88 1.92
N GLU A 69 6.17 -9.34 2.44
CA GLU A 69 5.87 -9.44 3.85
C GLU A 69 5.21 -10.78 4.16
N VAL A 70 5.43 -11.24 5.39
CA VAL A 70 4.85 -12.47 5.93
C VAL A 70 4.30 -12.13 7.30
N PHE A 71 3.01 -12.31 7.51
CA PHE A 71 2.36 -12.07 8.80
C PHE A 71 1.95 -13.38 9.45
N VAL A 72 2.23 -13.48 10.74
CA VAL A 72 1.76 -14.58 11.59
C VAL A 72 0.51 -14.06 12.32
N PRO A 73 -0.69 -14.62 12.09
CA PRO A 73 -1.95 -14.10 12.64
C PRO A 73 -2.18 -14.54 14.09
N ARG A 74 -1.12 -14.60 14.90
CA ARG A 74 -1.18 -14.95 16.32
C ARG A 74 -0.02 -14.31 17.09
N ALA A 75 -0.14 -14.32 18.41
CA ALA A 75 0.97 -13.95 19.29
C ALA A 75 2.16 -14.89 19.09
N ILE A 76 3.36 -14.32 19.20
CA ILE A 76 4.63 -15.04 19.21
C ILE A 76 5.05 -15.26 20.65
N THR A 77 5.47 -16.48 20.96
CA THR A 77 5.96 -16.88 22.28
C THR A 77 7.47 -16.71 22.39
N THR A 78 7.99 -16.64 23.60
CA THR A 78 9.43 -16.55 23.86
C THR A 78 10.19 -17.80 23.40
N ALA A 79 9.56 -18.98 23.44
CA ALA A 79 10.15 -20.24 22.98
C ALA A 79 10.42 -20.28 21.46
N GLU A 80 9.72 -19.44 20.68
CA GLU A 80 9.91 -19.34 19.24
C GLU A 80 11.08 -18.42 18.87
N VAL A 81 11.56 -17.60 19.81
CA VAL A 81 12.68 -16.69 19.58
C VAL A 81 13.97 -17.48 19.52
N ARG A 82 14.68 -17.39 18.39
CA ARG A 82 15.99 -18.00 18.19
C ARG A 82 17.13 -17.04 18.34
N GLN A 83 16.92 -15.79 17.97
CA GLN A 83 17.95 -14.77 18.07
C GLN A 83 17.32 -13.39 18.14
N VAL A 84 17.92 -12.52 18.95
CA VAL A 84 17.72 -11.08 18.88
C VAL A 84 19.00 -10.47 18.33
N ARG A 85 18.90 -9.60 17.32
CA ARG A 85 20.03 -8.94 16.67
C ARG A 85 19.85 -7.44 16.64
N ASP A 86 20.93 -6.75 16.97
CA ASP A 86 21.09 -5.36 16.57
C ASP A 86 21.24 -5.30 15.05
N ILE A 87 20.53 -4.36 14.45
CA ILE A 87 20.53 -4.17 13.00
C ILE A 87 20.84 -2.71 12.67
N PRO A 88 21.58 -2.43 11.58
CA PRO A 88 21.81 -1.05 11.18
C PRO A 88 20.49 -0.37 10.81
N GLN A 89 20.21 0.76 11.47
CA GLN A 89 18.92 1.45 11.36
C GLN A 89 18.71 2.20 10.02
N GLY A 90 19.71 2.16 9.14
CA GLY A 90 19.68 2.75 7.80
C GLY A 90 19.32 1.76 6.68
N VAL A 91 19.14 0.48 7.00
CA VAL A 91 18.91 -0.60 6.03
C VAL A 91 17.47 -0.57 5.51
N GLY A 92 17.32 -0.86 4.22
CA GLY A 92 16.03 -0.89 3.55
C GLY A 92 15.68 0.39 2.79
N TRP A 93 14.47 0.41 2.25
CA TRP A 93 13.95 1.48 1.41
C TRP A 93 13.19 2.54 2.23
N ARG A 94 12.79 3.64 1.59
CA ARG A 94 11.95 4.69 2.19
C ARG A 94 10.66 4.81 1.40
N TYR A 95 9.54 5.02 2.08
CA TYR A 95 8.21 5.27 1.54
C TYR A 95 7.52 4.04 0.93
N LEU A 96 8.11 3.43 -0.09
CA LEU A 96 7.58 2.21 -0.74
C LEU A 96 8.70 1.40 -1.42
N PRO A 97 8.52 0.10 -1.66
CA PRO A 97 9.49 -0.72 -2.39
C PRO A 97 9.76 -0.14 -3.78
N ALA A 98 11.04 -0.07 -4.17
CA ALA A 98 11.47 0.56 -5.45
C ALA A 98 11.14 2.06 -5.60
N ALA A 99 11.07 2.81 -4.49
CA ALA A 99 10.89 4.28 -4.52
C ALA A 99 12.05 5.06 -5.18
N HIS A 100 13.24 4.45 -5.29
CA HIS A 100 14.40 5.12 -5.89
C HIS A 100 14.16 5.45 -7.37
N GLY A 101 14.41 6.70 -7.75
CA GLY A 101 14.20 7.19 -9.13
C GLY A 101 12.77 7.64 -9.43
N ARG A 102 11.77 7.29 -8.60
CA ARG A 102 10.38 7.72 -8.80
C ARG A 102 10.11 9.09 -8.15
N ARG A 103 9.17 9.84 -8.71
CA ARG A 103 8.68 11.09 -8.11
C ARG A 103 8.04 10.79 -6.75
N PRO A 104 8.47 11.44 -5.64
CA PRO A 104 7.86 11.22 -4.34
C PRO A 104 6.47 11.83 -4.27
N CYS A 105 5.52 11.13 -3.63
CA CYS A 105 4.20 11.69 -3.32
C CYS A 105 4.36 12.92 -2.41
N PRO A 106 3.83 14.10 -2.79
CA PRO A 106 4.10 15.34 -2.06
C PRO A 106 3.21 15.55 -0.82
N CYS A 107 2.27 14.65 -0.54
CA CYS A 107 1.28 14.83 0.53
C CYS A 107 1.93 14.89 1.93
N PRO A 108 1.27 15.49 2.93
CA PRO A 108 1.78 15.54 4.31
C PRO A 108 2.07 14.17 4.92
N ALA A 109 1.35 13.13 4.50
CA ALA A 109 1.55 11.76 4.96
C ALA A 109 2.80 11.10 4.35
N CYS A 110 3.27 11.49 3.16
CA CYS A 110 4.50 10.96 2.54
C CYS A 110 5.72 11.87 2.78
N LEU A 111 5.51 13.19 2.88
CA LEU A 111 6.52 14.20 3.17
C LEU A 111 6.21 14.95 4.49
N PRO A 112 6.41 14.30 5.66
CA PRO A 112 6.08 14.90 6.95
C PRO A 112 7.00 16.10 7.23
N ARG A 113 6.44 17.13 7.90
CA ARG A 113 7.22 18.31 8.29
C ARG A 113 8.38 17.91 9.20
N GLY A 114 9.54 18.55 9.02
CA GLY A 114 10.75 18.26 9.80
C GLY A 114 11.57 17.04 9.36
N ALA A 115 11.07 16.21 8.44
CA ALA A 115 11.86 15.08 7.93
C ALA A 115 12.98 15.52 6.98
N TYR A 116 14.03 14.69 6.91
CA TYR A 116 15.25 14.97 6.16
C TYR A 116 14.97 15.34 4.69
N LYS A 117 15.49 16.50 4.25
CA LYS A 117 15.32 17.06 2.89
C LYS A 117 13.87 17.31 2.43
N VAL A 118 12.86 17.17 3.30
CA VAL A 118 11.45 17.40 2.93
C VAL A 118 11.20 18.84 2.46
N ALA A 119 11.84 19.85 3.06
CA ALA A 119 11.68 21.24 2.63
C ALA A 119 12.14 21.48 1.17
N ARG A 120 13.16 20.74 0.70
CA ARG A 120 13.61 20.79 -0.70
C ARG A 120 12.63 20.03 -1.61
N LEU A 121 12.15 18.87 -1.17
CA LEU A 121 11.17 18.08 -1.92
C LEU A 121 9.84 18.82 -2.09
N ARG A 122 9.32 19.48 -1.05
CA ARG A 122 8.10 20.30 -1.11
C ARG A 122 8.24 21.51 -2.03
N ARG A 123 9.42 22.12 -2.10
CA ARG A 123 9.70 23.20 -3.07
C ARG A 123 9.69 22.69 -4.51
N ARG A 124 10.24 21.50 -4.75
CA ARG A 124 10.27 20.86 -6.08
C ARG A 124 8.93 20.26 -6.50
N PHE A 125 8.15 19.77 -5.53
CA PHE A 125 6.86 19.13 -5.72
C PHE A 125 5.83 19.78 -4.77
N PRO A 126 5.31 20.97 -5.11
CA PRO A 126 4.39 21.69 -4.25
C PRO A 126 3.05 20.95 -4.13
N TYR A 127 2.76 20.45 -2.92
CA TYR A 127 1.43 19.92 -2.57
C TYR A 127 0.41 21.05 -2.34
N ASP A 128 0.87 22.26 -2.02
CA ASP A 128 0.00 23.38 -1.70
C ASP A 128 -0.36 24.21 -2.94
N ALA A 129 0.03 23.77 -4.14
CA ALA A 129 -0.47 24.36 -5.39
C ALA A 129 -2.00 24.18 -5.47
N PRO A 130 -2.75 25.23 -5.85
CA PRO A 130 -4.21 25.15 -5.92
C PRO A 130 -4.61 23.95 -6.79
N PRO A 131 -5.55 23.12 -6.31
CA PRO A 131 -5.97 21.93 -7.06
C PRO A 131 -6.55 22.37 -8.41
N ARG A 132 -6.26 21.60 -9.46
CA ARG A 132 -6.78 21.90 -10.80
C ARG A 132 -8.32 21.98 -10.78
N PRO A 133 -8.93 22.82 -11.64
CA PRO A 133 -10.38 22.88 -11.80
C PRO A 133 -10.95 21.49 -12.06
N LYS A 134 -12.16 21.21 -11.54
CA LYS A 134 -12.79 19.89 -11.71
C LYS A 134 -12.95 19.57 -13.20
N SER A 135 -13.35 20.55 -14.00
CA SER A 135 -13.54 20.40 -15.44
C SER A 135 -12.28 19.90 -16.15
N GLU A 136 -11.11 20.49 -15.84
CA GLU A 136 -9.83 20.07 -16.42
C GLU A 136 -9.47 18.63 -16.04
N LEU A 137 -9.65 18.28 -14.76
CA LEU A 137 -9.42 16.91 -14.29
C LEU A 137 -10.38 15.92 -14.94
N MET A 138 -11.66 16.27 -15.11
CA MET A 138 -12.64 15.40 -15.77
C MET A 138 -12.36 15.25 -17.27
N THR A 139 -11.79 16.27 -17.94
CA THR A 139 -11.32 16.14 -19.32
C THR A 139 -10.15 15.16 -19.39
N TRP A 140 -9.16 15.32 -18.51
CA TRP A 140 -8.01 14.41 -18.46
C TRP A 140 -8.43 12.98 -18.12
N LEU A 141 -9.35 12.80 -17.17
CA LEU A 141 -9.88 11.49 -16.79
C LEU A 141 -10.52 10.74 -17.98
N ARG A 142 -11.22 11.47 -18.87
CA ARG A 142 -11.86 10.87 -20.07
C ARG A 142 -10.85 10.48 -21.15
N THR A 143 -9.68 11.08 -21.17
CA THR A 143 -8.63 10.80 -22.16
C THR A 143 -7.55 9.88 -21.64
N ALA A 144 -7.56 9.56 -20.34
CA ALA A 144 -6.61 8.65 -19.72
C ALA A 144 -6.77 7.24 -20.32
N THR A 145 -5.65 6.63 -20.70
CA THR A 145 -5.63 5.31 -21.37
C THR A 145 -5.05 4.20 -20.49
N THR A 146 -4.45 4.58 -19.36
CA THR A 146 -3.81 3.66 -18.43
C THR A 146 -4.40 3.79 -17.02
N ALA A 147 -4.34 2.71 -16.24
CA ALA A 147 -4.78 2.72 -14.84
C ALA A 147 -3.99 3.75 -14.00
N ASP A 148 -2.67 3.86 -14.22
CA ASP A 148 -1.82 4.85 -13.55
C ASP A 148 -2.29 6.30 -13.80
N GLU A 149 -2.63 6.65 -15.05
CA GLU A 149 -3.14 7.98 -15.40
C GLU A 149 -4.50 8.25 -14.74
N ILE A 150 -5.39 7.26 -14.72
CA ILE A 150 -6.70 7.36 -14.07
C ILE A 150 -6.52 7.60 -12.55
N ILE A 151 -5.65 6.82 -11.91
CA ILE A 151 -5.35 6.89 -10.47
C ILE A 151 -4.77 8.27 -10.12
N ASP A 152 -3.83 8.79 -10.91
CA ASP A 152 -3.25 10.13 -10.72
C ASP A 152 -4.34 11.22 -10.74
N VAL A 153 -5.28 11.15 -11.68
CA VAL A 153 -6.39 12.10 -11.79
C VAL A 153 -7.37 11.96 -10.62
N LEU A 154 -7.69 10.73 -10.20
CA LEU A 154 -8.55 10.48 -9.03
C LEU A 154 -7.95 11.08 -7.76
N TYR A 155 -6.64 10.90 -7.52
CA TYR A 155 -5.97 11.52 -6.38
C TYR A 155 -6.07 13.05 -6.42
N GLU A 156 -5.92 13.69 -7.59
CA GLU A 156 -6.09 15.15 -7.75
C GLU A 156 -7.54 15.60 -7.53
N LEU A 157 -8.52 14.79 -7.92
CA LEU A 157 -9.94 15.03 -7.62
C LEU A 157 -10.21 14.96 -6.11
N GLY A 158 -9.58 14.02 -5.40
CA GLY A 158 -9.70 13.83 -3.96
C GLY A 158 -9.05 14.90 -3.08
N ARG A 159 -8.16 15.74 -3.64
CA ARG A 159 -7.49 16.85 -2.90
C ARG A 159 -8.44 17.97 -2.45
N GLY A 160 -9.66 18.03 -2.97
CA GLY A 160 -10.65 19.06 -2.64
C GLY A 160 -12.02 18.48 -2.29
N ARG A 161 -12.80 19.22 -1.49
CA ARG A 161 -14.23 18.91 -1.31
C ARG A 161 -14.96 19.27 -2.60
N ARG A 162 -15.36 18.26 -3.38
CA ARG A 162 -16.05 18.45 -4.67
C ARG A 162 -17.45 17.82 -4.62
N GLY A 163 -18.36 18.35 -5.43
CA GLY A 163 -19.66 17.73 -5.74
C GLY A 163 -19.61 16.93 -7.03
N GLY A 164 -20.71 16.28 -7.39
CA GLY A 164 -20.87 15.58 -8.67
C GLY A 164 -20.14 14.24 -8.72
N ALA A 165 -20.37 13.37 -7.73
CA ALA A 165 -19.79 12.03 -7.69
C ALA A 165 -20.37 11.10 -8.77
N GLU A 166 -21.57 11.40 -9.28
CA GLU A 166 -22.21 10.68 -10.39
C GLU A 166 -21.36 10.68 -11.66
N GLU A 167 -20.53 11.71 -11.89
CA GLU A 167 -19.63 11.78 -13.04
C GLU A 167 -18.52 10.72 -12.98
N LEU A 168 -18.26 10.12 -11.82
CA LEU A 168 -17.26 9.07 -11.61
C LEU A 168 -17.88 7.66 -11.63
N ALA A 169 -19.19 7.55 -11.81
CA ALA A 169 -19.90 6.27 -11.64
C ALA A 169 -19.48 5.20 -12.65
N TYR A 170 -18.97 5.61 -13.83
CA TYR A 170 -18.50 4.68 -14.86
C TYR A 170 -17.21 3.95 -14.48
N LEU A 171 -16.43 4.49 -13.52
CA LEU A 171 -15.20 3.85 -13.04
C LEU A 171 -15.46 2.76 -12.00
N ALA A 172 -16.71 2.61 -11.50
CA ALA A 172 -17.02 1.59 -10.51
C ALA A 172 -16.94 0.16 -11.05
N ASP A 173 -17.06 -0.02 -12.36
CA ASP A 173 -16.90 -1.32 -13.04
C ASP A 173 -15.56 -1.42 -13.79
N HIS A 174 -14.58 -0.55 -13.47
CA HIS A 174 -13.30 -0.57 -14.15
C HIS A 174 -12.59 -1.92 -13.91
N PRO A 175 -12.00 -2.55 -14.96
CA PRO A 175 -11.42 -3.89 -14.83
C PRO A 175 -10.22 -3.93 -13.86
N ASP A 176 -9.50 -2.80 -13.73
CA ASP A 176 -8.38 -2.66 -12.81
C ASP A 176 -8.88 -2.43 -11.37
N PRO A 177 -8.55 -3.31 -10.40
CA PRO A 177 -8.93 -3.16 -9.00
C PRO A 177 -8.31 -1.92 -8.34
N ASP A 178 -7.09 -1.51 -8.70
CA ASP A 178 -6.42 -0.36 -8.10
C ASP A 178 -7.16 0.95 -8.44
N VAL A 179 -7.78 1.02 -9.62
CA VAL A 179 -8.68 2.12 -10.00
C VAL A 179 -9.94 2.15 -9.13
N ARG A 180 -10.54 0.98 -8.87
CA ARG A 180 -11.75 0.86 -8.04
C ARG A 180 -11.46 1.20 -6.57
N ASP A 181 -10.35 0.73 -6.03
CA ASP A 181 -9.87 1.04 -4.67
C ASP A 181 -9.56 2.52 -4.51
N THR A 182 -8.87 3.10 -5.48
CA THR A 182 -8.57 4.55 -5.49
C THR A 182 -9.86 5.36 -5.54
N LEU A 183 -10.84 4.94 -6.36
CA LEU A 183 -12.15 5.58 -6.42
C LEU A 183 -12.89 5.51 -5.07
N GLU A 184 -12.92 4.36 -4.38
CA GLU A 184 -13.51 4.24 -3.03
C GLU A 184 -12.87 5.23 -2.06
N SER A 185 -11.54 5.27 -2.05
CA SER A 185 -10.75 6.10 -1.15
C SER A 185 -11.07 7.58 -1.33
N ILE A 186 -11.10 8.08 -2.58
CA ILE A 186 -11.37 9.51 -2.83
C ILE A 186 -12.83 9.90 -2.57
N LEU A 187 -13.78 8.97 -2.75
CA LEU A 187 -15.20 9.22 -2.49
C LEU A 187 -15.49 9.49 -1.00
N ARG A 188 -14.58 9.12 -0.09
CA ARG A 188 -14.66 9.48 1.34
C ARG A 188 -14.58 10.99 1.57
N ALA A 189 -13.94 11.74 0.66
CA ALA A 189 -13.87 13.20 0.71
C ALA A 189 -15.09 13.90 0.06
N TYR A 190 -15.88 13.17 -0.74
CA TYR A 190 -17.09 13.69 -1.39
C TYR A 190 -18.27 13.67 -0.42
N ARG A 191 -19.17 14.64 -0.55
CA ARG A 191 -20.42 14.72 0.22
C ARG A 191 -21.62 14.41 -0.66
N GLY A 192 -22.66 13.84 -0.05
CA GLY A 192 -23.96 13.65 -0.70
C GLY A 192 -24.32 12.19 -0.97
N ARG A 193 -25.59 11.96 -1.32
CA ARG A 193 -26.17 10.61 -1.49
C ARG A 193 -25.52 9.83 -2.63
N ASN A 194 -25.11 10.49 -3.70
CA ASN A 194 -24.48 9.84 -4.86
C ASN A 194 -23.11 9.23 -4.49
N ALA A 195 -22.29 9.97 -3.73
CA ALA A 195 -21.02 9.44 -3.26
C ALA A 195 -21.20 8.24 -2.33
N ARG A 196 -22.20 8.29 -1.44
CA ARG A 196 -22.53 7.17 -0.54
C ARG A 196 -22.97 5.92 -1.33
N ARG A 197 -23.92 6.08 -2.26
CA ARG A 197 -24.39 4.98 -3.12
C ARG A 197 -23.26 4.37 -3.95
N LEU A 198 -22.35 5.19 -4.46
CA LEU A 198 -21.24 4.70 -5.27
C LEU A 198 -20.24 3.88 -4.42
N ARG A 199 -19.98 4.30 -3.18
CA ARG A 199 -19.18 3.51 -2.24
C ARG A 199 -19.86 2.20 -1.83
N GLU A 200 -21.17 2.23 -1.58
CA GLU A 200 -21.96 1.02 -1.30
C GLU A 200 -21.89 0.03 -2.46
N ARG A 201 -21.96 0.51 -3.70
CA ARG A 201 -21.80 -0.32 -4.91
C ARG A 201 -20.40 -0.91 -5.04
N LEU A 202 -19.35 -0.12 -4.84
CA LEU A 202 -17.96 -0.61 -4.87
C LEU A 202 -17.74 -1.72 -3.84
N ALA A 203 -18.23 -1.53 -2.61
CA ALA A 203 -18.12 -2.54 -1.55
C ALA A 203 -18.90 -3.84 -1.86
N ALA A 204 -20.02 -3.74 -2.57
CA ALA A 204 -20.78 -4.91 -3.01
C ALA A 204 -20.07 -5.69 -4.14
N SER A 205 -19.36 -5.00 -5.03
CA SER A 205 -18.60 -5.62 -6.12
C SER A 205 -17.32 -6.33 -5.65
N ASP A 206 -16.75 -5.93 -4.52
CA ASP A 206 -15.55 -6.56 -3.93
C ASP A 206 -15.86 -7.69 -2.93
N SER A 207 -17.14 -7.97 -2.69
CA SER A 207 -17.52 -9.15 -1.91
C SER A 207 -17.40 -10.39 -2.80
N PRO A 208 -16.49 -11.34 -2.52
CA PRO A 208 -16.50 -12.61 -3.23
C PRO A 208 -17.86 -13.26 -2.95
N ALA A 209 -18.56 -13.67 -4.00
CA ALA A 209 -19.72 -14.54 -3.88
C ALA A 209 -19.28 -15.74 -3.05
N SER A 210 -19.74 -15.79 -1.79
CA SER A 210 -19.57 -16.95 -0.94
C SER A 210 -20.25 -18.12 -1.65
N ASP A 211 -19.45 -19.11 -2.05
CA ASP A 211 -19.91 -20.41 -2.51
C ASP A 211 -20.98 -20.94 -1.55
N LEU A 212 -22.22 -20.91 -2.01
CA LEU A 212 -23.33 -21.68 -1.50
C LEU A 212 -23.94 -22.37 -2.71
N ASP A 213 -23.26 -23.41 -3.18
CA ASP A 213 -23.91 -24.55 -3.81
C ASP A 213 -23.09 -25.81 -3.48
N SER A 214 -23.55 -26.52 -2.46
CA SER A 214 -23.20 -27.91 -2.20
C SER A 214 -24.47 -28.60 -1.70
N HIS A 215 -25.18 -29.20 -2.64
CA HIS A 215 -26.08 -30.33 -2.41
C HIS A 215 -25.66 -31.47 -3.34
#